data_AF-A0AB37Q2U6-F1
#
_entry.id   AF-A0AB37Q2U6-F1
#
_cell.length_a   1.000
_cell.length_b   1.000
_cell.length_c   1.000
_cell.angle_alpha   90.00
_cell.angle_beta   90.00
_cell.angle_gamma   90.00
#
_symmetry.space_group_name_H-M   'P 1'
#
loop_
_entity.id
_entity.type
_entity.pdbx_description
1 polymer ?
#
loop_
_entity_poly.entity_id
_entity_poly.type
_entity_poly.pdbx_seq_one_letter_code
_entity_poly.pdbx_strand_id
1 'polypeptide(L)' 'MDRIPLSNPAVRQAVVSQAHKASQDGITATPTLVIKDKHSGRSIKLQGAPNGDVLLSAIDWLASTKDL' A
#
# COMPACT_ATOMS: atom_id res chain seq x y z
N MET A 1 30.37 5.35 -8.61
CA MET A 1 29.64 4.80 -9.77
C MET A 1 28.54 3.90 -9.24
N ASP A 2 27.37 4.48 -8.95
CA ASP A 2 26.21 3.76 -8.43
C ASP A 2 25.74 2.69 -9.43
N ARG A 3 25.78 1.42 -9.03
CA ARG A 3 25.12 0.35 -9.79
C ARG A 3 23.63 0.53 -9.63
N ILE A 4 23.02 1.20 -10.61
CA ILE A 4 21.57 1.38 -10.70
C ILE A 4 20.92 0.01 -10.44
N PRO A 5 20.03 -0.14 -9.43
CA PRO A 5 19.43 -1.43 -9.03
C PRO A 5 18.77 -2.20 -10.17
N LEU A 6 18.48 -1.48 -11.25
CA LEU A 6 17.96 -2.00 -12.50
C LEU A 6 18.95 -2.89 -13.25
N SER A 7 20.26 -2.95 -12.99
CA SER A 7 21.14 -3.89 -13.72
C SER A 7 20.73 -5.37 -13.57
N ASN A 8 19.97 -5.70 -12.51
CA ASN A 8 19.38 -7.02 -12.32
C ASN A 8 18.00 -7.10 -13.00
N PRO A 9 17.80 -8.00 -13.99
CA PRO A 9 16.53 -8.13 -14.70
C PRO A 9 15.36 -8.50 -13.77
N ALA A 10 15.59 -9.29 -12.71
CA ALA A 10 14.55 -9.63 -11.74
C ALA A 10 14.10 -8.40 -10.93
N VAL A 11 15.04 -7.51 -10.57
CA VAL A 11 14.70 -6.25 -9.88
C VAL A 11 13.91 -5.33 -10.80
N ARG A 12 14.30 -5.21 -12.08
CA ARG A 12 13.52 -4.44 -13.07
C ARG A 12 12.09 -4.95 -13.16
N GLN A 13 11.92 -6.27 -13.28
CA GLN A 13 10.61 -6.88 -13.40
C GLN A 13 9.76 -6.66 -12.15
N ALA A 14 10.35 -6.76 -10.95
CA ALA A 14 9.65 -6.51 -9.70
C ALA A 14 9.14 -5.07 -9.61
N VAL A 15 9.97 -4.07 -9.94
CA VAL A 15 9.59 -2.65 -9.91
C VAL A 15 8.46 -2.35 -10.91
N VAL A 16 8.58 -2.86 -12.15
CA VAL A 16 7.54 -2.69 -13.18
C VAL A 16 6.23 -3.37 -12.75
N SER A 17 6.31 -4.58 -12.20
CA SER A 17 5.14 -5.32 -11.70
C SER A 17 4.47 -4.57 -10.55
N GLN A 18 5.23 -4.01 -9.62
CA GLN A 18 4.71 -3.20 -8.52
C GLN A 18 4.00 -1.93 -9.01
N ALA A 19 4.62 -1.21 -9.95
CA ALA A 19 4.01 -0.01 -10.54
C ALA A 19 2.71 -0.33 -11.29
N HIS A 20 2.71 -1.42 -12.07
CA HIS A 20 1.52 -1.88 -12.78
C HIS A 20 0.41 -2.29 -11.81
N LYS A 21 0.76 -3.05 -10.75
CA LYS A 21 -0.19 -3.45 -9.71
C LYS A 21 -0.79 -2.26 -8.99
N ALA A 22 0.01 -1.25 -8.65
CA ALA A 22 -0.48 -0.01 -8.05
C ALA A 22 -1.51 0.70 -8.95
N SER A 23 -1.26 0.76 -10.27
CA SER A 23 -2.22 1.31 -11.22
C SER A 23 -3.52 0.50 -11.28
N GLN A 24 -3.44 -0.83 -11.27
CA GLN A 24 -4.61 -1.72 -11.25
C GLN A 24 -5.43 -1.57 -9.96
N ASP A 25 -4.76 -1.34 -8.83
CA ASP A 25 -5.39 -1.11 -7.53
C ASP A 25 -5.92 0.34 -7.37
N GLY A 26 -5.92 1.11 -8.47
CA GLY A 26 -6.45 2.47 -8.53
C GLY A 26 -5.64 3.47 -7.71
N ILE A 27 -4.32 3.26 -7.58
CA ILE A 27 -3.41 4.22 -6.96
C ILE A 27 -3.00 5.24 -8.03
N THR A 28 -3.59 6.43 -7.95
CA THR A 28 -3.38 7.53 -8.92
C THR A 28 -2.46 8.63 -8.40
N ALA A 29 -2.08 8.58 -7.12
CA ALA A 29 -1.24 9.57 -6.46
C ALA A 29 -0.26 8.91 -5.49
N THR A 30 0.92 9.52 -5.33
CA THR A 30 1.92 9.10 -4.36
C THR A 30 2.19 10.24 -3.37
N PRO A 31 2.47 9.95 -2.08
CA PRO A 31 2.43 8.62 -1.45
C PRO A 31 0.99 8.09 -1.28
N THR A 32 0.83 6.77 -1.21
CA THR A 32 -0.43 6.09 -0.87
C THR A 32 -0.09 4.90 0.04
N LEU A 33 -0.88 4.71 1.10
CA LEU A 33 -0.78 3.58 2.02
C LEU A 33 -1.98 2.65 1.85
N VAL A 34 -1.74 1.35 1.72
CA VAL A 34 -2.79 0.32 1.77
C VAL A 34 -2.57 -0.52 3.02
N ILE A 35 -3.53 -0.48 3.95
CA ILE A 35 -3.48 -1.24 5.20
C ILE A 35 -4.40 -2.44 5.03
N LYS A 36 -3.89 -3.64 5.29
CA LYS A 36 -4.64 -4.90 5.19
C LYS A 36 -4.62 -5.61 6.55
N ASP A 37 -5.80 -5.84 7.10
CA ASP A 37 -5.97 -6.76 8.22
C ASP A 37 -5.86 -8.20 7.70
N LYS A 38 -4.90 -8.96 8.24
CA LYS A 38 -4.68 -10.36 7.86
C LYS A 38 -5.70 -11.31 8.48
N HIS A 39 -6.36 -10.92 9.58
CA HIS A 39 -7.34 -11.75 10.26
C HIS A 39 -8.70 -11.70 9.56
N SER A 40 -9.25 -10.49 9.34
CA SER A 40 -10.53 -10.33 8.63
C SER A 40 -10.40 -10.27 7.11
N GLY A 41 -9.20 -10.07 6.58
CA GLY A 41 -8.97 -9.84 5.14
C GLY A 41 -9.38 -8.45 4.65
N ARG A 42 -9.96 -7.61 5.51
CA ARG A 42 -10.37 -6.23 5.18
C ARG A 42 -9.15 -5.37 4.84
N SER A 43 -9.38 -4.36 4.00
CA SER A 43 -8.34 -3.38 3.67
C SER A 43 -8.90 -1.98 3.52
N ILE A 44 -8.05 -0.99 3.76
CA ILE A 44 -8.33 0.43 3.53
C ILE A 44 -7.15 1.07 2.80
N LYS A 45 -7.46 1.99 1.88
CA LYS A 45 -6.50 2.77 1.11
C LYS A 45 -6.53 4.23 1.60
N LEU A 46 -5.37 4.76 1.97
CA LEU A 46 -5.17 6.15 2.39
C LEU A 46 -4.27 6.84 1.36
N GLN A 47 -4.79 7.86 0.69
CA GLN A 47 -4.00 8.67 -0.23
C GLN A 47 -3.28 9.79 0.51
N GLY A 48 -2.04 10.08 0.13
CA GLY A 48 -1.17 11.03 0.80
C GLY A 48 -0.34 10.40 1.92
N ALA A 49 0.31 11.26 2.71
CA ALA A 49 1.08 10.88 3.88
C ALA A 49 0.22 11.11 5.14
N PRO A 50 -0.58 10.12 5.59
CA PRO A 50 -1.42 10.29 6.77
C PRO A 50 -0.54 10.56 8.00
N ASN A 51 -1.00 11.44 8.88
CA ASN A 51 -0.40 11.64 10.18
C ASN A 51 -0.75 10.45 11.12
N GLY A 52 -0.16 10.44 12.31
CA GLY A 52 -0.36 9.38 13.30
C GLY A 52 -1.82 9.16 13.67
N ASP A 53 -2.59 10.24 13.85
CA ASP A 53 -3.99 10.17 14.28
C ASP A 53 -4.89 9.55 13.21
N VAL A 54 -4.69 9.92 11.93
CA VAL A 54 -5.41 9.34 10.80
C VAL A 54 -5.05 7.86 10.65
N LEU A 55 -3.77 7.50 10.81
CA LEU A 55 -3.34 6.12 10.74
C LEU A 55 -3.98 5.27 11.86
N LEU A 56 -3.99 5.77 13.10
CA LEU A 56 -4.60 5.07 14.23
C LEU A 56 -6.12 4.92 14.05
N SER A 57 -6.78 5.96 13.54
CA SER A 57 -8.23 5.91 13.22
C SER A 57 -8.55 4.90 12.12
N ALA A 58 -7.69 4.79 11.09
CA ALA A 58 -7.87 3.81 10.03
C ALA A 58 -7.68 2.37 10.53
N ILE A 59 -6.76 2.15 11.48
CA ILE A 59 -6.56 0.86 12.14
C ILE A 59 -7.76 0.51 13.01
N ASP A 60 -8.27 1.46 13.81
CA ASP A 60 -9.47 1.26 14.63
C ASP A 60 -10.70 0.92 13.77
N TRP A 61 -10.87 1.61 12.64
CA TRP A 61 -11.93 1.29 11.68
C TRP A 61 -11.80 -0.11 11.08
N LEU A 62 -10.57 -0.56 10.77
CA LEU A 62 -10.29 -1.91 10.27
C LEU A 62 -10.53 -2.99 11.33
N ALA A 63 -10.14 -2.71 12.57
CA ALA A 63 -10.23 -3.63 13.70
C ALA A 63 -11.64 -3.69 14.31
N SER A 64 -12.46 -2.67 14.10
CA SER A 64 -13.87 -2.66 14.47
C SER A 64 -14.60 -3.77 13.70
N THR A 65 -14.69 -4.96 14.29
CA THR A 65 -15.60 -6.01 13.84
C THR A 65 -17.00 -5.48 14.12
N LYS A 66 -17.72 -5.08 13.07
CA LYS A 66 -19.17 -5.00 13.16
C LYS A 66 -19.69 -6.42 13.10
N ASP A 67 -19.50 -7.14 14.20
CA ASP A 67 -20.35 -8.28 14.53
C ASP A 67 -21.73 -7.69 14.87
N LEU A 68 -22.64 -7.77 13.91
CA LEU A 68 -24.09 -7.63 14.09
C LEU A 68 -24.74 -8.92 13.57
#